data_AF-A0A5K1FNM6-F1
#
_entry.id   AF-A0A5K1FNM6-F1
#
_cell.length_a   1.000
_cell.length_b   1.000
_cell.length_c   1.000
_cell.angle_alpha   90.00
_cell.angle_beta   90.00
_cell.angle_gamma   90.00
#
_symmetry.space_group_name_H-M   'P 1'
#
loop_
_entity.id
_entity.type
_entity.pdbx_description
1 polymer ?
#
loop_
_entity_poly.entity_id
_entity_poly.type
_entity_poly.pdbx_seq_one_letter_code
_entity_poly.pdbx_strand_id
1 'polypeptide(L)'
;VFPAPADREKLKSCLSELGEMSNAFKQVLNSGMEQLVATVTPRLRPALDIVATISYELSEAEYAENEINDPWVQSLLHAVEANATWLQPTMTSNNYDSFVHLVIDFVVKRLEVIMMQKRFSQLGGLQLDRDTRALVSHFSAMTQKTVRDKFARLTQMATILNLEKVSEILDFWGENSGPMTWRLTPAEVRRVLSLRVDFKPEAIASLKL
;
A
#
# COMPACT_ATOMS: atom_id res chain seq x y z
N VAL A 1 7.41 39.31 -33.08
CA VAL A 1 6.80 37.99 -33.38
C VAL A 1 7.43 37.48 -34.67
N PHE A 2 8.11 36.33 -34.64
CA PHE A 2 8.96 35.81 -35.74
C PHE A 2 8.25 35.90 -37.11
N PRO A 3 8.68 36.80 -38.01
CA PRO A 3 7.93 37.12 -39.22
C PRO A 3 8.16 36.10 -40.34
N ALA A 4 9.33 35.47 -40.40
CA ALA A 4 9.65 34.48 -41.42
C ALA A 4 9.12 33.07 -41.05
N PRO A 5 8.44 32.37 -41.97
CA PRO A 5 7.97 30.99 -41.75
C PRO A 5 9.10 30.03 -41.35
N ALA A 6 10.29 30.18 -41.92
CA ALA A 6 11.44 29.33 -41.61
C ALA A 6 11.90 29.46 -40.14
N ASP A 7 11.83 30.67 -39.56
CA ASP A 7 12.20 30.89 -38.16
C ASP A 7 11.17 30.26 -37.21
N ARG A 8 9.89 30.26 -37.60
CA ARG A 8 8.83 29.58 -36.83
C ARG A 8 9.01 28.07 -36.82
N GLU A 9 9.36 27.47 -37.95
CA GLU A 9 9.60 26.03 -38.03
C GLU A 9 10.85 25.60 -37.26
N LYS A 10 11.94 26.39 -37.31
CA LYS A 10 13.12 26.15 -36.46
C LYS A 10 12.76 26.20 -34.98
N LEU A 11 11.97 27.19 -34.57
CA LEU A 11 11.55 27.33 -33.17
C LEU A 11 10.67 26.16 -32.72
N LYS A 12 9.75 25.69 -33.57
CA LYS A 12 8.97 24.47 -33.31
C LYS A 12 9.86 23.23 -33.14
N SER A 13 10.86 23.05 -34.00
CA SER A 13 11.82 21.95 -33.88
C SER A 13 12.54 21.99 -32.55
N CYS A 14 13.12 23.15 -32.18
CA CYS A 14 13.81 23.30 -30.90
C CYS A 14 12.89 23.05 -29.69
N LEU A 15 11.63 23.51 -29.75
CA LEU A 15 10.67 23.23 -28.68
C LEU A 15 10.31 21.74 -28.59
N SER A 16 10.21 21.05 -29.74
CA SER A 16 9.99 19.60 -29.78
C SER A 16 11.16 18.85 -29.14
N GLU A 17 12.38 19.17 -29.55
CA GLU A 17 13.61 18.58 -29.02
C GLU A 17 13.76 18.82 -27.51
N LEU A 18 13.43 20.02 -27.02
CA LEU A 18 13.39 20.32 -25.59
C LEU A 18 12.33 19.47 -24.84
N GLY A 19 11.17 19.24 -25.47
CA GLY A 19 10.14 18.35 -24.94
C GLY A 19 10.61 16.90 -24.84
N GLU A 20 11.28 16.40 -25.87
CA GLU A 20 11.89 15.06 -25.88
C GLU A 20 12.96 14.91 -24.81
N MET A 21 13.86 15.90 -24.68
CA MET A 21 14.90 15.90 -23.66
C MET A 21 14.31 15.96 -22.24
N SER A 22 13.24 16.73 -22.02
CA SER A 22 12.52 16.74 -20.74
C SER A 22 11.97 15.35 -20.38
N ASN A 23 11.42 14.63 -21.35
CA ASN A 23 10.93 13.27 -21.14
C ASN A 23 12.07 12.29 -20.86
N ALA A 24 13.20 12.40 -21.57
CA ALA A 24 14.40 11.60 -21.31
C ALA A 24 14.91 11.80 -19.87
N PHE A 25 15.00 13.05 -19.39
CA PHE A 25 15.41 13.31 -18.01
C PHE A 25 14.44 12.74 -16.98
N LYS A 26 13.12 12.80 -17.22
CA LYS A 26 12.13 12.16 -16.34
C LYS A 26 12.31 10.64 -16.29
N GLN A 27 12.59 10.00 -17.43
CA GLN A 27 12.84 8.55 -17.47
C GLN A 27 14.11 8.18 -16.69
N VAL A 28 15.19 8.94 -16.87
CA VAL A 28 16.44 8.75 -16.11
C VAL A 28 16.21 8.92 -14.61
N LEU A 29 15.46 9.96 -14.20
CA LEU A 29 15.10 10.18 -12.80
C LEU A 29 14.30 8.99 -12.22
N ASN A 30 13.27 8.53 -12.93
CA ASN A 30 12.44 7.41 -12.48
C ASN A 30 13.27 6.13 -12.34
N SER A 31 14.12 5.81 -13.32
CA SER A 31 15.00 4.65 -13.26
C SER A 31 16.01 4.75 -12.11
N GLY A 32 16.60 5.92 -11.89
CA GLY A 32 17.49 6.16 -10.75
C GLY A 32 16.79 6.00 -9.40
N MET A 33 15.54 6.44 -9.28
CA MET A 33 14.73 6.25 -8.08
C MET A 33 14.40 4.77 -7.82
N GLU A 34 14.03 4.02 -8.86
CA GLU A 34 13.81 2.58 -8.76
C GLU A 34 15.08 1.83 -8.32
N GLN A 35 16.23 2.19 -8.88
CA GLN A 35 17.52 1.64 -8.48
C GLN A 35 17.86 1.97 -7.02
N LEU A 36 17.64 3.21 -6.59
CA LEU A 36 17.84 3.61 -5.20
C LEU A 36 16.96 2.79 -4.25
N VAL A 37 15.67 2.64 -4.56
CA VAL A 37 14.73 1.84 -3.76
C VAL A 37 15.14 0.36 -3.76
N ALA A 38 15.67 -0.16 -4.87
CA ALA A 38 16.22 -1.52 -4.92
C ALA A 38 17.40 -1.74 -3.94
N THR A 39 18.09 -0.68 -3.49
CA THR A 39 19.11 -0.80 -2.42
C THR A 39 18.51 -0.81 -1.00
N VAL A 40 17.32 -0.23 -0.83
CA VAL A 40 16.62 -0.11 0.46
C VAL A 40 15.77 -1.34 0.74
N THR A 41 15.01 -1.80 -0.25
CA THR A 41 14.04 -2.91 -0.08
C THR A 41 14.63 -4.20 0.51
N PRO A 42 15.86 -4.66 0.19
CA PRO A 42 16.44 -5.83 0.83
C PRO A 42 16.65 -5.68 2.33
N ARG A 43 16.89 -4.44 2.80
CA ARG A 43 17.10 -4.13 4.22
C ARG A 43 15.80 -4.12 5.02
N LEU A 44 14.66 -3.95 4.35
CA LEU A 44 13.33 -4.02 4.96
C LEU A 44 12.79 -5.46 5.03
N ARG A 45 13.36 -6.39 4.25
CA ARG A 45 12.89 -7.79 4.19
C ARG A 45 12.87 -8.48 5.55
N PRO A 46 13.92 -8.38 6.41
CA PRO A 46 13.89 -9.04 7.71
C PRO A 46 12.70 -8.60 8.58
N ALA A 47 12.38 -7.30 8.61
CA ALA A 47 11.23 -6.79 9.33
C ALA A 47 9.90 -7.30 8.75
N LEU A 48 9.80 -7.40 7.42
CA LEU A 48 8.63 -7.95 6.73
C LEU A 48 8.49 -9.46 6.93
N ASP A 49 9.59 -10.20 7.04
CA ASP A 49 9.57 -11.65 7.25
C ASP A 49 9.12 -12.01 8.68
N ILE A 50 9.37 -11.14 9.67
CA ILE A 50 8.76 -11.26 11.02
C ILE A 50 7.24 -11.24 10.93
N VAL A 51 6.65 -10.39 10.08
CA VAL A 51 5.19 -10.33 9.91
C VAL A 51 4.62 -11.68 9.51
N ALA A 52 5.36 -12.49 8.73
CA ALA A 52 4.92 -13.83 8.34
C ALA A 52 4.75 -14.78 9.55
N THR A 53 5.52 -14.60 10.63
CA THR A 53 5.47 -15.45 11.82
C THR A 53 4.39 -15.05 12.83
N ILE A 54 3.82 -13.84 12.71
CA ILE A 54 2.78 -13.35 13.63
C ILE A 54 1.43 -13.99 13.33
N SER A 55 0.76 -14.53 14.36
CA SER A 55 -0.61 -15.05 14.24
C SER A 55 -1.64 -13.92 14.20
N TYR A 56 -2.69 -14.11 13.40
CA TYR A 56 -3.92 -13.31 13.46
C TYR A 56 -5.14 -14.16 13.87
N GLU A 57 -4.92 -15.40 14.28
CA GLU A 57 -5.92 -16.20 14.99
C GLU A 57 -5.78 -15.89 16.48
N LEU A 58 -6.31 -14.73 16.89
CA LEU A 58 -6.11 -14.18 18.23
C LEU A 58 -7.26 -14.52 19.18
N SER A 59 -6.91 -14.86 20.41
CA SER A 59 -7.77 -14.80 21.59
C SER A 59 -7.84 -13.39 22.18
N GLU A 60 -8.76 -13.14 23.12
CA GLU A 60 -8.86 -11.85 23.83
C GLU A 60 -7.57 -11.48 24.58
N ALA A 61 -6.93 -12.48 25.22
CA ALA A 61 -5.69 -12.25 25.96
C ALA A 61 -4.53 -11.87 25.04
N GLU A 62 -4.38 -12.54 23.89
CA GLU A 62 -3.35 -12.22 22.90
C GLU A 62 -3.62 -10.88 22.22
N TYR A 63 -4.88 -10.56 21.93
CA TYR A 63 -5.26 -9.26 21.39
C TYR A 63 -4.91 -8.12 22.38
N ALA A 64 -5.26 -8.29 23.67
CA ALA A 64 -4.93 -7.34 24.73
C ALA A 64 -3.40 -7.16 24.88
N GLU A 65 -2.65 -8.25 24.87
CA GLU A 65 -1.18 -8.23 24.92
C GLU A 65 -0.58 -7.45 23.74
N ASN A 66 -1.09 -7.68 22.53
CA ASN A 66 -0.66 -6.95 21.33
C ASN A 66 -0.98 -5.46 21.38
N GLU A 67 -1.92 -4.98 22.21
CA GLU A 67 -2.16 -3.55 22.40
C GLU A 67 -1.08 -2.87 23.24
N ILE A 68 -0.46 -3.64 24.13
CA ILE A 68 0.64 -3.17 24.99
C ILE A 68 1.97 -3.33 24.25
N ASN A 69 2.16 -4.49 23.64
CA ASN A 69 3.39 -4.89 22.98
C ASN A 69 3.12 -5.12 21.49
N ASP A 70 3.35 -4.08 20.68
CA ASP A 70 3.17 -4.17 19.24
C ASP A 70 4.01 -5.31 18.62
N PRO A 71 3.40 -6.24 17.87
CA PRO A 71 4.09 -7.45 17.44
C PRO A 71 5.03 -7.24 16.25
N TRP A 72 4.84 -6.21 15.41
CA TRP A 72 5.66 -6.02 14.21
C TRP A 72 5.62 -4.62 13.59
N VAL A 73 4.53 -3.86 13.72
CA VAL A 73 4.34 -2.58 13.02
C VAL A 73 5.44 -1.59 13.40
N GLN A 74 5.70 -1.40 14.70
CA GLN A 74 6.74 -0.49 15.19
C GLN A 74 8.13 -0.90 14.71
N SER A 75 8.42 -2.21 14.68
CA SER A 75 9.69 -2.73 14.16
C SER A 75 9.86 -2.42 12.67
N LEU A 76 8.80 -2.61 11.87
CA LEU A 76 8.83 -2.26 10.44
C LEU A 76 9.00 -0.76 10.22
N LEU A 77 8.24 0.07 10.93
CA LEU A 77 8.32 1.52 10.82
C LEU A 77 9.73 2.02 11.17
N HIS A 78 10.31 1.52 12.26
CA HIS A 78 11.69 1.82 12.63
C HIS A 78 12.69 1.41 11.54
N ALA A 79 12.54 0.22 10.95
CA ALA A 79 13.40 -0.24 9.86
C ALA A 79 13.28 0.66 8.62
N VAL A 80 12.09 1.15 8.30
CA VAL A 80 11.86 2.12 7.22
C VAL A 80 12.56 3.45 7.54
N GLU A 81 12.34 4.01 8.74
CA GLU A 81 12.95 5.27 9.15
C GLU A 81 14.48 5.23 9.07
N ALA A 82 15.07 4.16 9.61
CA ALA A 82 16.52 3.95 9.62
C ALA A 82 17.14 3.90 8.21
N ASN A 83 16.36 3.52 7.20
CA ASN A 83 16.83 3.41 5.82
C ASN A 83 16.40 4.56 4.90
N ALA A 84 15.41 5.36 5.29
CA ALA A 84 14.80 6.40 4.44
C ALA A 84 15.09 7.83 4.91
N THR A 85 15.00 8.11 6.21
CA THR A 85 14.95 9.50 6.72
C THR A 85 16.22 10.29 6.44
N TRP A 86 17.38 9.64 6.43
CA TRP A 86 18.67 10.27 6.12
C TRP A 86 18.78 10.78 4.68
N LEU A 87 17.94 10.30 3.75
CA LEU A 87 17.87 10.77 2.36
C LEU A 87 17.07 12.07 2.23
N GLN A 88 16.20 12.39 3.20
CA GLN A 88 15.35 13.58 3.14
C GLN A 88 16.14 14.89 2.93
N PRO A 89 17.22 15.19 3.68
CA PRO A 89 17.98 16.42 3.47
C PRO A 89 18.82 16.44 2.19
N THR A 90 19.00 15.30 1.50
CA THR A 90 19.83 15.21 0.27
C THR A 90 19.01 15.31 -1.01
N MET A 91 17.68 15.38 -0.90
CA MET A 91 16.74 15.39 -2.01
C MET A 91 15.86 16.65 -2.00
N THR A 92 15.31 16.98 -3.17
CA THR A 92 14.16 17.89 -3.22
C THR A 92 12.92 17.21 -2.63
N SER A 93 11.96 17.97 -2.12
CA SER A 93 10.71 17.41 -1.56
C SER A 93 10.00 16.49 -2.54
N ASN A 94 9.91 16.86 -3.82
CA ASN A 94 9.26 16.04 -4.84
C ASN A 94 9.96 14.70 -5.07
N ASN A 95 11.29 14.70 -5.01
CA ASN A 95 12.10 13.49 -5.16
C ASN A 95 11.97 12.59 -3.94
N TYR A 96 12.02 13.16 -2.74
CA TYR A 96 11.82 12.41 -1.50
C TYR A 96 10.41 11.80 -1.42
N ASP A 97 9.37 12.56 -1.77
CA ASP A 97 8.01 12.04 -1.85
C ASP A 97 7.91 10.85 -2.82
N SER A 98 8.55 10.95 -4.00
CA SER A 98 8.53 9.87 -5.00
C SER A 98 9.27 8.63 -4.49
N PHE A 99 10.41 8.82 -3.82
CA PHE A 99 11.16 7.76 -3.18
C PHE A 99 10.34 7.07 -2.07
N VAL A 100 9.73 7.83 -1.15
CA VAL A 100 8.88 7.28 -0.07
C VAL A 100 7.70 6.50 -0.67
N HIS A 101 7.06 6.99 -1.73
CA HIS A 101 5.97 6.27 -2.39
C HIS A 101 6.40 4.93 -2.99
N LEU A 102 7.60 4.83 -3.56
CA LEU A 102 8.15 3.56 -4.05
C LEU A 102 8.48 2.59 -2.91
N VAL A 103 8.94 3.09 -1.76
CA VAL A 103 9.13 2.27 -0.55
C VAL A 103 7.79 1.75 -0.04
N ILE A 104 6.76 2.60 0.01
CA ILE A 104 5.39 2.22 0.40
C ILE A 104 4.86 1.13 -0.55
N ASP A 105 5.02 1.29 -1.86
CA ASP A 105 4.60 0.29 -2.85
C ASP A 105 5.21 -1.08 -2.57
N PHE A 106 6.51 -1.13 -2.28
CA PHE A 106 7.19 -2.37 -1.93
C PHE A 106 6.63 -2.98 -0.64
N VAL A 107 6.50 -2.18 0.43
CA VAL A 107 6.02 -2.63 1.74
C VAL A 107 4.60 -3.16 1.65
N VAL A 108 3.67 -2.38 1.10
CA VAL A 108 2.26 -2.76 1.00
C VAL A 108 2.09 -4.01 0.14
N LYS A 109 2.77 -4.10 -1.01
CA LYS A 109 2.70 -5.27 -1.87
C LYS A 109 3.19 -6.53 -1.16
N ARG A 110 4.25 -6.43 -0.36
CA ARG A 110 4.77 -7.58 0.42
C ARG A 110 3.82 -7.96 1.55
N LEU A 111 3.28 -6.97 2.27
CA LEU A 111 2.30 -7.20 3.33
C LEU A 111 1.03 -7.85 2.78
N GLU A 112 0.51 -7.40 1.65
CA GLU A 112 -0.66 -7.99 1.02
C GLU A 112 -0.46 -9.49 0.72
N VAL A 113 0.70 -9.85 0.13
CA VAL A 113 1.06 -11.26 -0.12
C VAL A 113 1.12 -12.05 1.18
N ILE A 114 1.70 -11.49 2.24
CA ILE A 114 1.79 -12.15 3.55
C ILE A 114 0.39 -12.35 4.15
N MET A 115 -0.45 -11.31 4.16
CA MET A 115 -1.80 -11.38 4.74
C MET A 115 -2.69 -12.38 4.00
N MET A 116 -2.53 -12.52 2.68
CA MET A 116 -3.26 -13.51 1.87
C MET A 116 -2.90 -14.98 2.15
N GLN A 117 -1.82 -15.22 2.91
CA GLN A 117 -1.39 -16.55 3.36
C GLN A 117 -1.82 -16.85 4.80
N LYS A 118 -2.38 -15.87 5.52
CA LYS A 118 -2.74 -16.02 6.94
C LYS A 118 -4.18 -16.52 7.12
N ARG A 119 -4.49 -16.81 8.38
CA ARG A 119 -5.83 -17.09 8.90
C ARG A 119 -6.15 -16.04 9.95
N PHE A 120 -7.44 -15.70 10.07
CA PHE A 120 -7.91 -14.62 10.93
C PHE A 120 -9.09 -15.08 11.79
N SER A 121 -9.05 -14.73 13.08
CA SER A 121 -10.25 -14.58 13.91
C SER A 121 -10.88 -13.19 13.71
N GLN A 122 -12.05 -12.93 14.29
CA GLN A 122 -12.63 -11.57 14.31
C GLN A 122 -11.66 -10.56 14.94
N LEU A 123 -11.03 -10.92 16.07
CA LEU A 123 -10.01 -10.08 16.73
C LEU A 123 -8.76 -9.88 15.86
N GLY A 124 -8.39 -10.89 15.07
CA GLY A 124 -7.38 -10.74 14.03
C GLY A 124 -7.74 -9.69 12.98
N GLY A 125 -9.00 -9.67 12.54
CA GLY A 125 -9.51 -8.63 11.63
C GLY A 125 -9.34 -7.23 12.23
N LEU A 126 -9.69 -7.06 13.51
CA LEU A 126 -9.55 -5.78 14.23
C LEU A 126 -8.07 -5.38 14.38
N GLN A 127 -7.20 -6.35 14.70
CA GLN A 127 -5.75 -6.13 14.77
C GLN A 127 -5.21 -5.63 13.42
N LEU A 128 -5.57 -6.27 12.30
CA LEU A 128 -5.07 -5.85 10.98
C LEU A 128 -5.54 -4.46 10.59
N ASP A 129 -6.79 -4.10 10.93
CA ASP A 129 -7.32 -2.75 10.71
C ASP A 129 -6.53 -1.71 11.53
N ARG A 130 -6.22 -2.00 12.79
CA ARG A 130 -5.35 -1.18 13.63
C ARG A 130 -3.94 -1.03 13.05
N ASP A 131 -3.33 -2.14 12.65
CA ASP A 131 -1.99 -2.17 12.05
C ASP A 131 -1.94 -1.32 10.77
N THR A 132 -2.95 -1.50 9.90
CA THR A 132 -3.06 -0.76 8.64
C THR A 132 -3.22 0.74 8.89
N ARG A 133 -4.01 1.14 9.90
CA ARG A 133 -4.14 2.56 10.28
C ARG A 133 -2.84 3.14 10.82
N ALA A 134 -2.10 2.39 11.63
CA ALA A 134 -0.80 2.82 12.15
C ALA A 134 0.21 3.03 11.01
N LEU A 135 0.27 2.11 10.05
CA LEU A 135 1.09 2.25 8.84
C LEU A 135 0.70 3.49 8.03
N VAL A 136 -0.60 3.65 7.71
CA VAL A 136 -1.10 4.81 6.95
C VAL A 136 -0.75 6.12 7.65
N SER A 137 -0.95 6.19 8.97
CA SER A 137 -0.65 7.38 9.77
C SER A 137 0.84 7.74 9.69
N HIS A 138 1.72 6.77 9.91
CA HIS A 138 3.16 6.98 9.88
C HIS A 138 3.65 7.41 8.49
N PHE A 139 3.28 6.66 7.45
CA PHE A 139 3.70 7.00 6.08
C PHE A 139 3.11 8.32 5.59
N SER A 140 1.92 8.73 6.06
CA SER A 140 1.38 10.06 5.79
C SER A 140 2.23 11.18 6.39
N ALA A 141 2.93 10.94 7.50
CA ALA A 141 3.84 11.91 8.11
C ALA A 141 5.20 12.00 7.38
N MET A 142 5.58 10.97 6.62
CA MET A 142 6.85 10.92 5.89
C MET A 142 6.83 11.66 4.55
N THR A 143 5.67 12.00 3.99
CA THR A 143 5.54 12.62 2.67
C THR A 143 4.48 13.71 2.65
N GLN A 144 4.61 14.68 1.74
CA GLN A 144 3.58 15.71 1.52
C GLN A 144 2.44 15.21 0.62
N LYS A 145 2.61 14.05 -0.03
CA LYS A 145 1.61 13.48 -0.94
C LYS A 145 0.72 12.47 -0.20
N THR A 146 -0.51 12.32 -0.68
CA THR A 146 -1.46 11.40 -0.06
C THR A 146 -1.04 9.94 -0.28
N VAL A 147 -0.97 9.15 0.79
CA VAL A 147 -0.61 7.72 0.71
C VAL A 147 -1.82 6.78 0.71
N ARG A 148 -3.03 7.29 1.00
CA ARG A 148 -4.24 6.46 1.18
C ARG A 148 -4.51 5.46 0.05
N ASP A 149 -4.36 5.89 -1.20
CA ASP A 149 -4.59 5.02 -2.36
C ASP A 149 -3.61 3.83 -2.41
N LYS A 150 -2.39 4.00 -1.91
CA LYS A 150 -1.38 2.91 -1.82
C LYS A 150 -1.82 1.81 -0.87
N PHE A 151 -2.52 2.16 0.22
CA PHE A 151 -3.00 1.21 1.22
C PHE A 151 -4.41 0.68 0.94
N ALA A 152 -5.08 1.16 -0.12
CA ALA A 152 -6.50 0.88 -0.35
C ALA A 152 -6.83 -0.62 -0.34
N ARG A 153 -5.99 -1.47 -0.94
CA ARG A 153 -6.21 -2.93 -0.95
C ARG A 153 -6.10 -3.53 0.45
N LEU A 154 -5.09 -3.18 1.24
CA LEU A 154 -4.96 -3.63 2.64
C LEU A 154 -6.13 -3.13 3.50
N THR A 155 -6.53 -1.87 3.34
CA THR A 155 -7.69 -1.32 4.05
C THR A 155 -8.98 -2.07 3.69
N GLN A 156 -9.20 -2.35 2.40
CA GLN A 156 -10.35 -3.13 1.96
C GLN A 156 -10.33 -4.57 2.48
N MET A 157 -9.15 -5.20 2.53
CA MET A 157 -8.98 -6.50 3.17
C MET A 157 -9.36 -6.43 4.66
N ALA A 158 -8.87 -5.44 5.39
CA ALA A 158 -9.19 -5.24 6.79
C ALA A 158 -10.70 -5.01 7.01
N THR A 159 -11.37 -4.23 6.14
CA THR A 159 -12.83 -4.08 6.17
C THR A 159 -13.55 -5.42 6.03
N ILE A 160 -13.18 -6.23 5.04
CA ILE A 160 -13.79 -7.57 4.83
C ILE A 160 -13.57 -8.48 6.04
N LEU A 161 -12.35 -8.48 6.59
CA LEU A 161 -11.98 -9.35 7.72
C LEU A 161 -12.64 -8.93 9.03
N ASN A 162 -13.21 -7.72 9.12
CA ASN A 162 -13.95 -7.21 10.27
C ASN A 162 -15.47 -7.43 10.20
N LEU A 163 -16.00 -7.97 9.10
CA LEU A 163 -17.41 -8.29 9.00
C LEU A 163 -17.80 -9.33 10.06
N GLU A 164 -18.99 -9.20 10.65
CA GLU A 164 -19.51 -10.20 11.58
C GLU A 164 -20.07 -11.40 10.83
N LYS A 165 -20.58 -11.18 9.61
CA LYS A 165 -21.18 -12.22 8.76
C LYS A 165 -20.78 -12.05 7.30
N VAL A 166 -20.65 -13.19 6.61
CA VAL A 166 -20.32 -13.24 5.17
C VAL A 166 -21.24 -12.38 4.31
N SER A 167 -22.53 -12.28 4.64
CA SER A 167 -23.53 -11.53 3.86
C SER A 167 -23.36 -10.01 3.94
N GLU A 168 -22.73 -9.48 4.99
CA GLU A 168 -22.57 -8.03 5.20
C GLU A 168 -21.70 -7.38 4.11
N ILE A 169 -20.90 -8.16 3.39
CA ILE A 169 -20.16 -7.65 2.24
C ILE A 169 -21.07 -7.03 1.18
N LEU A 170 -22.33 -7.49 1.08
CA LEU A 170 -23.31 -6.98 0.13
C LEU A 170 -23.78 -5.55 0.47
N ASP A 171 -23.62 -5.12 1.73
CA ASP A 171 -23.92 -3.75 2.17
C ASP A 171 -22.85 -2.77 1.69
N PHE A 172 -21.69 -3.27 1.26
CA PHE A 172 -20.57 -2.48 0.78
C PHE A 172 -20.23 -2.74 -0.69
N TRP A 173 -20.94 -3.63 -1.39
CA TRP A 173 -20.56 -4.10 -2.73
C TRP A 173 -21.55 -3.69 -3.81
N GLY A 174 -21.06 -3.53 -5.05
CA GLY A 174 -21.89 -3.16 -6.21
C GLY A 174 -22.53 -1.79 -6.03
N GLU A 175 -23.85 -1.71 -6.25
CA GLU A 175 -24.63 -0.47 -6.09
C GLU A 175 -24.60 0.08 -4.65
N ASN A 176 -24.32 -0.77 -3.67
CA ASN A 176 -24.25 -0.41 -2.25
C ASN A 176 -22.86 0.10 -1.82
N SER A 177 -21.86 0.16 -2.72
CA SER A 177 -20.50 0.58 -2.34
C SER A 177 -20.38 2.03 -1.88
N GLY A 178 -21.42 2.83 -2.11
CA GLY A 178 -21.42 4.26 -1.78
C GLY A 178 -20.19 4.95 -2.36
N PRO A 179 -19.43 5.73 -1.57
CA PRO A 179 -18.23 6.42 -2.05
C PRO A 179 -17.01 5.49 -2.22
N MET A 180 -17.06 4.24 -1.74
CA MET A 180 -15.91 3.35 -1.79
C MET A 180 -15.71 2.79 -3.21
N THR A 181 -14.55 3.05 -3.79
CA THR A 181 -14.12 2.40 -5.03
C THR A 181 -13.33 1.14 -4.70
N TRP A 182 -13.91 -0.04 -4.95
CA TRP A 182 -13.23 -1.31 -4.75
C TRP A 182 -12.03 -1.47 -5.67
N ARG A 183 -10.92 -1.91 -5.09
CA ARG A 183 -9.66 -2.27 -5.77
C ARG A 183 -9.45 -3.78 -5.81
N LEU A 184 -10.26 -4.52 -5.06
CA LEU A 184 -10.32 -5.98 -5.08
C LEU A 184 -11.35 -6.45 -6.10
N THR A 185 -11.03 -7.49 -6.85
CA THR A 185 -11.97 -8.19 -7.73
C THR A 185 -12.94 -9.07 -6.93
N PRO A 186 -14.09 -9.50 -7.50
CA PRO A 186 -14.99 -10.45 -6.82
C PRO A 186 -14.28 -11.72 -6.32
N ALA A 187 -13.32 -12.24 -7.10
CA ALA A 187 -12.55 -13.42 -6.74
C ALA A 187 -11.62 -13.14 -5.54
N GLU A 188 -10.98 -11.97 -5.51
CA GLU A 188 -10.16 -11.54 -4.38
C GLU A 188 -10.99 -11.33 -3.12
N VAL A 189 -12.18 -10.72 -3.22
CA VAL A 189 -13.09 -10.58 -2.08
C VAL A 189 -13.46 -11.93 -1.47
N ARG A 190 -13.86 -12.91 -2.30
CA ARG A 190 -14.13 -14.28 -1.83
C ARG A 190 -12.90 -14.90 -1.18
N ARG A 191 -11.73 -14.67 -1.76
CA ARG A 191 -10.46 -15.16 -1.20
C ARG A 191 -10.18 -14.54 0.16
N VAL A 192 -10.37 -13.24 0.34
CA VAL A 192 -10.18 -12.55 1.63
C VAL A 192 -11.20 -13.04 2.67
N LEU A 193 -12.48 -13.16 2.30
CA LEU A 193 -13.51 -13.76 3.16
C LEU A 193 -13.10 -15.16 3.63
N SER A 194 -12.48 -15.97 2.77
CA SER A 194 -12.03 -17.33 3.13
C SER A 194 -10.84 -17.38 4.09
N LEU A 195 -10.22 -16.23 4.40
CA LEU A 195 -9.15 -16.17 5.41
C LEU A 195 -9.72 -16.16 6.84
N ARG A 196 -11.01 -15.82 7.01
CA ARG A 196 -11.73 -15.89 8.30
C ARG A 196 -12.06 -17.34 8.63
N VAL A 197 -11.60 -17.80 9.79
CA VAL A 197 -11.69 -19.22 10.18
C VAL A 197 -13.11 -19.67 10.51
N ASP A 198 -13.98 -18.73 10.88
CA ASP A 198 -15.37 -18.95 11.24
C ASP A 198 -16.35 -18.81 10.06
N PHE A 199 -15.90 -18.29 8.92
CA PHE A 199 -16.72 -18.12 7.73
C PHE A 199 -16.83 -19.41 6.92
N LYS A 200 -18.06 -19.89 6.73
CA LYS A 200 -18.34 -21.14 6.01
C LYS A 200 -18.09 -20.99 4.50
N PRO A 201 -17.31 -21.89 3.86
CA PRO A 201 -17.05 -21.83 2.42
C PRO A 201 -18.32 -21.79 1.56
N GLU A 202 -19.38 -22.49 1.96
CA GLU A 202 -20.65 -22.54 1.23
C GLU A 202 -21.36 -21.18 1.22
N ALA A 203 -21.28 -20.45 2.34
CA ALA A 203 -21.83 -19.09 2.44
C ALA A 203 -21.06 -18.11 1.56
N ILE A 204 -19.74 -18.26 1.45
CA ILE A 204 -18.91 -17.43 0.57
C ILE A 204 -19.18 -17.75 -0.90
N ALA A 205 -19.36 -19.03 -1.24
CA ALA A 205 -19.66 -19.47 -2.60
C ALA A 205 -21.03 -18.98 -3.09
N SER A 206 -22.02 -18.88 -2.20
CA SER A 206 -23.38 -18.45 -2.55
C SER A 206 -23.55 -16.93 -2.75
N LEU A 207 -22.55 -16.12 -2.37
CA LEU A 207 -22.57 -14.67 -2.60
C LEU A 207 -22.71 -14.34 -4.09
N LYS A 208 -23.44 -13.27 -4.39
CA LYS A 208 -23.54 -12.67 -5.73
C LYS A 208 -22.80 -11.33 -5.71
N LEU A 209 -21.52 -11.39 -6.08
CA LEU A 209 -20.59 -10.25 -6.19
C LEU A 209 -20.38 -9.89 -7.66
#